data_AF-A0A8T0D9F3-F1
#
_entry.id   AF-A0A8T0D9F3-F1
#
_cell.length_a   1.000
_cell.length_b   1.000
_cell.length_c   1.000
_cell.angle_alpha   90.00
_cell.angle_beta   90.00
_cell.angle_gamma   90.00
#
_symmetry.space_group_name_H-M   'P 1'
#
loop_
_entity.id
_entity.type
_entity.pdbx_description
1 polymer ?
#
loop_
_entity_poly.entity_id
_entity_poly.type
_entity_poly.pdbx_seq_one_letter_code
_entity_poly.pdbx_strand_id
1 'polypeptide(L)'
;MLLSPDIFVQHTYVSSRPWMLVSTQGKWDFISRKGSGDASLVTLVKLLIIDEIHLLCEDRGAVIEVVVARTLRQVETSQTLIRLVGLSATLPNYEDVAHFLHVYPYRGLFYFDDQFRPVPLRMSFYGVRGSNCRVQKANMNAACYELFLKRVKRGEQSNSALSEYLGRVVRSSALDLDATEMIRCEPQTRQLASTNCGRTASLFYIRFSTAAMVRDTLELTTMLPQIFCVLNEASDFVVMNVRDEEGGELNNLKGSFCRVPIRRAGNVDSDVPANVNALLQGYISRHLPVCHSLASDMNFIRQNAGRLVRYLFEILLRQ
;
A
#
# COMPACT_ATOMS: atom_id res chain seq x y z
N MET A 1 -6.84 -16.84 11.44
CA MET A 1 -5.37 -16.88 11.25
C MET A 1 -4.97 -15.63 10.48
N LEU A 2 -3.99 -14.85 10.96
CA LEU A 2 -3.54 -13.63 10.29
C LEU A 2 -2.46 -13.97 9.26
N LEU A 3 -2.58 -13.45 8.03
CA LEU A 3 -1.57 -13.61 6.99
C LEU A 3 -0.41 -12.65 7.23
N SER A 4 0.79 -13.19 7.39
CA SER A 4 2.04 -12.44 7.59
C SER A 4 2.38 -11.52 6.39
N PRO A 5 3.32 -10.57 6.56
CA PRO A 5 3.81 -9.72 5.47
C PRO A 5 4.49 -10.53 4.35
N ASP A 6 5.23 -11.57 4.72
CA ASP A 6 6.02 -12.39 3.81
C ASP A 6 5.16 -13.35 2.97
N ILE A 7 5.14 -13.10 1.67
CA ILE A 7 4.39 -13.89 0.68
C ILE A 7 4.88 -15.35 0.58
N PHE A 8 6.16 -15.62 0.86
CA PHE A 8 6.72 -16.98 0.82
C PHE A 8 6.37 -17.86 2.03
N VAL A 9 5.95 -17.27 3.16
CA VAL A 9 5.65 -18.04 4.40
C VAL A 9 4.19 -18.51 4.43
N GLN A 10 3.34 -17.99 3.53
CA GLN A 10 1.90 -18.30 3.52
C GLN A 10 1.60 -19.76 3.16
N HIS A 11 2.41 -20.38 2.27
CA HIS A 11 2.15 -21.74 1.79
C HIS A 11 2.19 -22.81 2.89
N THR A 12 2.97 -22.60 3.95
CA THR A 12 3.17 -23.58 5.03
C THR A 12 2.02 -23.59 6.05
N TYR A 13 1.26 -22.49 6.15
CA TYR A 13 0.21 -22.31 7.18
C TYR A 13 -1.21 -22.72 6.74
N VAL A 14 -1.45 -22.93 5.44
CA VAL A 14 -2.77 -23.34 4.89
C VAL A 14 -2.96 -24.88 4.90
N SER A 15 -2.11 -25.62 5.62
CA SER A 15 -2.13 -27.09 5.72
C SER A 15 -3.29 -27.68 6.53
N SER A 16 -4.16 -26.84 7.13
CA SER A 16 -5.41 -27.27 7.76
C SER A 16 -6.54 -26.32 7.35
N ARG A 17 -7.68 -26.87 6.90
CA ARG A 17 -8.84 -26.13 6.35
C ARG A 17 -9.25 -24.98 7.29
N PRO A 18 -8.99 -23.70 6.95
CA PRO A 18 -9.38 -22.60 7.80
C PRO A 18 -10.86 -22.27 7.59
N TRP A 19 -11.66 -22.35 8.65
CA TRP A 19 -13.09 -21.98 8.62
C TRP A 19 -13.32 -20.47 8.44
N MET A 20 -12.28 -19.65 8.63
CA MET A 20 -12.32 -18.19 8.52
C MET A 20 -10.98 -17.66 7.98
N LEU A 21 -11.04 -16.90 6.90
CA LEU A 21 -9.90 -16.22 6.27
C LEU A 21 -10.04 -14.71 6.47
N VAL A 22 -8.99 -14.05 6.94
CA VAL A 22 -8.91 -12.58 7.07
C VAL A 22 -7.80 -12.08 6.17
N SER A 23 -8.12 -11.15 5.29
CA SER A 23 -7.22 -10.66 4.24
C SER A 23 -7.55 -9.22 3.88
N THR A 24 -6.57 -8.48 3.35
CA THR A 24 -6.84 -7.13 2.82
C THR A 24 -7.53 -7.23 1.45
N GLN A 25 -8.32 -6.21 1.10
CA GLN A 25 -9.09 -6.15 -0.16
C GLN A 25 -8.22 -6.53 -1.38
N GLY A 26 -7.02 -5.94 -1.51
CA GLY A 26 -6.09 -6.23 -2.60
C GLY A 26 -5.50 -7.65 -2.59
N LYS A 27 -5.27 -8.25 -1.41
CA LYS A 27 -4.84 -9.65 -1.30
C LYS A 27 -5.98 -10.60 -1.72
N TRP A 28 -7.23 -10.30 -1.39
CA TRP A 28 -8.39 -11.11 -1.77
C TRP A 28 -8.73 -11.00 -3.27
N ASP A 29 -8.64 -9.82 -3.87
CA ASP A 29 -8.78 -9.64 -5.31
C ASP A 29 -7.72 -10.44 -6.08
N PHE A 30 -6.47 -10.45 -5.62
CA PHE A 30 -5.40 -11.28 -6.21
C PHE A 30 -5.71 -12.78 -6.15
N ILE A 31 -6.16 -13.29 -5.00
CA ILE A 31 -6.51 -14.71 -4.81
C ILE A 31 -7.71 -15.09 -5.71
N SER A 32 -8.78 -14.30 -5.70
CA SER A 32 -10.01 -14.58 -6.46
C SER A 32 -9.86 -14.42 -7.98
N ARG A 33 -8.76 -13.84 -8.48
CA ARG A 33 -8.40 -13.82 -9.91
C ARG A 33 -7.66 -15.09 -10.39
N LYS A 34 -7.01 -15.87 -9.51
CA LYS A 34 -6.20 -17.05 -9.90
C LYS A 34 -7.06 -18.31 -10.10
N GLY A 35 -7.82 -18.35 -11.19
CA GLY A 35 -8.79 -19.42 -11.50
C GLY A 35 -8.25 -20.83 -11.79
N SER A 36 -6.94 -21.10 -11.66
CA SER A 36 -6.32 -22.37 -12.15
C SER A 36 -5.50 -23.16 -11.12
N GLY A 37 -5.48 -22.74 -9.84
CA GLY A 37 -4.79 -23.47 -8.76
C GLY A 37 -5.52 -23.37 -7.42
N ASP A 38 -5.79 -22.15 -6.96
CA ASP A 38 -6.48 -21.87 -5.69
C ASP A 38 -8.01 -21.73 -5.83
N ALA A 39 -8.56 -22.02 -7.02
CA ALA A 39 -10.00 -21.90 -7.30
C ALA A 39 -10.88 -22.72 -6.36
N SER A 40 -10.33 -23.80 -5.78
CA SER A 40 -10.98 -24.60 -4.74
C SER A 40 -11.42 -23.77 -3.52
N LEU A 41 -10.62 -22.79 -3.09
CA LEU A 41 -10.97 -21.92 -1.97
C LEU A 41 -12.12 -20.97 -2.32
N VAL A 42 -12.08 -20.35 -3.51
CA VAL A 42 -13.09 -19.38 -3.97
C VAL A 42 -14.45 -20.05 -4.18
N THR A 43 -14.48 -21.32 -4.63
CA THR A 43 -15.72 -22.11 -4.76
C THR A 43 -16.27 -22.59 -3.41
N LEU A 44 -15.47 -22.62 -2.35
CA LEU A 44 -15.92 -23.00 -1.00
C LEU A 44 -16.48 -21.80 -0.19
N VAL A 45 -16.26 -20.56 -0.65
CA VAL A 45 -16.79 -19.36 0.01
C VAL A 45 -18.32 -19.30 -0.12
N LYS A 46 -19.02 -19.33 1.01
CA LYS A 46 -20.47 -19.09 1.10
C LYS A 46 -20.85 -17.76 1.75
N LEU A 47 -19.87 -17.07 2.34
CA LEU A 47 -20.03 -15.80 3.04
C LEU A 47 -18.80 -14.93 2.76
N LEU A 48 -19.05 -13.71 2.27
CA LEU A 48 -18.04 -12.68 2.11
C LEU A 48 -18.45 -11.46 2.95
N ILE A 49 -17.60 -11.10 3.91
CA ILE A 49 -17.74 -9.88 4.71
C ILE A 49 -16.75 -8.86 4.16
N ILE A 50 -17.25 -7.68 3.78
CA ILE A 50 -16.47 -6.53 3.35
C ILE A 50 -16.52 -5.51 4.47
N ASP A 51 -15.42 -5.44 5.22
CA ASP A 51 -15.25 -4.43 6.25
C ASP A 51 -14.88 -3.07 5.61
N GLU A 52 -15.37 -1.99 6.22
CA GLU A 52 -15.22 -0.61 5.75
C GLU A 52 -15.58 -0.42 4.27
N ILE A 53 -16.81 -0.77 3.86
CA ILE A 53 -17.29 -0.58 2.47
C ILE A 53 -17.49 0.90 2.09
N HIS A 54 -17.44 1.82 3.05
CA HIS A 54 -17.17 3.23 2.73
C HIS A 54 -15.84 3.43 2.00
N LEU A 55 -14.91 2.46 2.02
CA LEU A 55 -13.73 2.44 1.16
C LEU A 55 -14.07 2.16 -0.31
N LEU A 56 -15.34 2.23 -0.70
CA LEU A 56 -15.77 2.67 -2.03
C LEU A 56 -15.49 4.18 -2.25
N CYS A 57 -14.90 4.92 -1.29
CA CYS A 57 -14.72 6.40 -1.28
C CYS A 57 -13.41 7.08 -0.66
N GLU A 58 -12.19 6.51 -0.79
CA GLU A 58 -10.84 7.15 -0.89
C GLU A 58 -9.98 6.76 -2.16
N ASP A 59 -8.76 6.18 -2.09
CA ASP A 59 -7.97 5.76 -3.29
C ASP A 59 -8.30 4.35 -3.89
N ARG A 60 -8.89 3.43 -3.12
CA ARG A 60 -8.66 1.96 -3.29
C ARG A 60 -9.84 1.06 -3.72
N GLY A 61 -10.98 1.63 -4.11
CA GLY A 61 -12.28 0.94 -3.98
C GLY A 61 -12.78 0.24 -5.23
N ALA A 62 -12.14 0.42 -6.39
CA ALA A 62 -12.33 -0.47 -7.52
C ALA A 62 -12.01 -1.90 -7.12
N VAL A 63 -11.09 -2.09 -6.16
CA VAL A 63 -10.79 -3.41 -5.61
C VAL A 63 -12.04 -4.00 -4.95
N ILE A 64 -12.84 -3.19 -4.25
CA ILE A 64 -14.14 -3.60 -3.69
C ILE A 64 -15.16 -3.79 -4.80
N GLU A 65 -15.30 -2.82 -5.73
CA GLU A 65 -16.26 -2.89 -6.84
C GLU A 65 -16.07 -4.17 -7.67
N VAL A 66 -14.82 -4.47 -8.03
CA VAL A 66 -14.42 -5.64 -8.82
C VAL A 66 -14.59 -6.94 -8.03
N VAL A 67 -14.31 -6.95 -6.72
CA VAL A 67 -14.57 -8.13 -5.87
C VAL A 67 -16.07 -8.42 -5.76
N VAL A 68 -16.91 -7.40 -5.56
CA VAL A 68 -18.37 -7.55 -5.51
C VAL A 68 -18.91 -7.99 -6.86
N ALA A 69 -18.58 -7.31 -7.95
CA ALA A 69 -19.04 -7.64 -9.30
C ALA A 69 -18.61 -9.06 -9.71
N ARG A 70 -17.38 -9.49 -9.38
CA ARG A 70 -16.93 -10.86 -9.59
C ARG A 70 -17.72 -11.86 -8.75
N THR A 71 -18.00 -11.56 -7.49
CA THR A 71 -18.78 -12.44 -6.62
C THR A 71 -20.22 -12.56 -7.10
N LEU A 72 -20.87 -11.46 -7.49
CA LEU A 72 -22.21 -11.47 -8.10
C LEU A 72 -22.22 -12.25 -9.42
N ARG A 73 -21.25 -12.01 -10.32
CA ARG A 73 -21.13 -12.76 -11.57
C ARG A 73 -20.84 -14.25 -11.35
N GLN A 74 -20.10 -14.59 -10.30
CA GLN A 74 -19.89 -15.98 -9.87
C GLN A 74 -21.18 -16.60 -9.33
N VAL A 75 -21.99 -15.87 -8.56
CA VAL A 75 -23.32 -16.33 -8.13
C VAL A 75 -24.24 -16.59 -9.33
N GLU A 76 -24.26 -15.69 -10.32
CA GLU A 76 -25.00 -15.90 -11.59
C GLU A 76 -24.49 -17.11 -12.38
N THR A 77 -23.17 -17.25 -12.54
CA THR A 77 -22.56 -18.26 -13.41
C THR A 77 -22.56 -19.65 -12.79
N SER A 78 -22.27 -19.75 -11.48
CA SER A 78 -22.21 -21.01 -10.75
C SER A 78 -23.53 -21.42 -10.11
N GLN A 79 -24.54 -20.54 -10.08
CA GLN A 79 -25.84 -20.73 -9.41
C GLN A 79 -25.74 -21.05 -7.90
N THR A 80 -24.56 -20.89 -7.31
CA THR A 80 -24.31 -21.04 -5.87
C THR A 80 -24.41 -19.68 -5.19
N LEU A 81 -25.42 -19.50 -4.34
CA LEU A 81 -25.58 -18.27 -3.57
C LEU A 81 -24.42 -18.04 -2.59
N ILE A 82 -23.78 -16.88 -2.70
CA ILE A 82 -22.77 -16.37 -1.76
C ILE A 82 -23.42 -15.21 -1.01
N ARG A 83 -23.44 -15.27 0.32
CA ARG A 83 -23.95 -14.18 1.14
C ARG A 83 -22.93 -13.04 1.19
N LEU A 84 -23.32 -11.87 0.72
CA LEU A 84 -22.57 -10.62 0.90
C LEU A 84 -23.00 -9.93 2.21
N VAL A 85 -22.04 -9.35 2.93
CA VAL A 85 -22.26 -8.46 4.07
C VAL A 85 -21.27 -7.29 3.95
N GLY A 86 -21.76 -6.07 3.77
CA GLY A 86 -20.96 -4.85 3.86
C GLY A 86 -21.10 -4.22 5.24
N LEU A 87 -19.99 -3.85 5.86
CA LEU A 87 -19.94 -3.04 7.08
C LEU A 87 -19.42 -1.65 6.72
N SER A 88 -20.05 -0.59 7.24
CA SER A 88 -19.70 0.79 6.88
C SER A 88 -19.88 1.73 8.06
N ALA A 89 -18.95 2.67 8.25
CA ALA A 89 -19.27 4.00 8.79
C ALA A 89 -20.46 4.64 8.02
N THR A 90 -21.16 5.59 8.63
CA THR A 90 -22.35 6.23 8.06
C THR A 90 -22.05 7.11 6.83
N LEU A 91 -22.94 7.02 5.83
CA LEU A 91 -22.75 7.50 4.46
C LEU A 91 -24.00 8.24 3.96
N PRO A 92 -23.87 9.35 3.19
CA PRO A 92 -25.03 9.99 2.54
C PRO A 92 -25.72 9.14 1.44
N ASN A 93 -24.99 8.25 0.74
CA ASN A 93 -25.47 7.48 -0.42
C ASN A 93 -25.58 5.96 -0.15
N TYR A 94 -25.98 5.58 1.06
CA TYR A 94 -26.05 4.18 1.48
C TYR A 94 -27.08 3.34 0.69
N GLU A 95 -28.11 3.95 0.11
CA GLU A 95 -29.10 3.27 -0.74
C GLU A 95 -28.49 2.76 -2.06
N ASP A 96 -27.62 3.56 -2.68
CA ASP A 96 -26.90 3.16 -3.91
C ASP A 96 -25.94 2.01 -3.63
N VAL A 97 -25.24 2.04 -2.49
CA VAL A 97 -24.37 0.94 -2.03
C VAL A 97 -25.18 -0.34 -1.75
N ALA A 98 -26.39 -0.22 -1.22
CA ALA A 98 -27.28 -1.36 -1.03
C ALA A 98 -27.74 -1.96 -2.37
N HIS A 99 -28.12 -1.12 -3.33
CA HIS A 99 -28.48 -1.57 -4.68
C HIS A 99 -27.29 -2.25 -5.37
N PHE A 100 -26.09 -1.68 -5.26
CA PHE A 100 -24.84 -2.24 -5.78
C PHE A 100 -24.53 -3.64 -5.22
N LEU A 101 -24.79 -3.88 -3.94
CA LEU A 101 -24.62 -5.20 -3.30
C LEU A 101 -25.79 -6.19 -3.57
N HIS A 102 -26.77 -5.82 -4.39
CA HIS A 102 -28.04 -6.55 -4.60
C HIS A 102 -28.80 -6.82 -3.27
N VAL A 103 -28.73 -5.88 -2.32
CA VAL A 103 -29.40 -5.97 -1.02
C VAL A 103 -30.85 -5.50 -1.15
N TYR A 104 -31.80 -6.33 -0.68
CA TYR A 104 -33.21 -5.95 -0.59
C TYR A 104 -33.41 -4.85 0.48
N PRO A 105 -33.86 -3.63 0.12
CA PRO A 105 -33.94 -2.51 1.07
C PRO A 105 -34.78 -2.82 2.31
N TYR A 106 -35.93 -3.50 2.13
CA TYR A 106 -36.87 -3.82 3.21
C TYR A 106 -36.45 -5.01 4.11
N ARG A 107 -35.30 -5.66 3.88
CA ARG A 107 -34.87 -6.85 4.65
C ARG A 107 -33.39 -6.91 5.01
N GLY A 108 -32.51 -6.24 4.25
CA GLY A 108 -31.06 -6.35 4.42
C GLY A 108 -30.31 -5.02 4.55
N LEU A 109 -30.99 -3.89 4.39
CA LEU A 109 -30.39 -2.57 4.57
C LEU A 109 -30.66 -2.06 5.99
N PHE A 110 -29.62 -1.61 6.67
CA PHE A 110 -29.69 -1.04 8.00
C PHE A 110 -28.86 0.24 8.04
N TYR A 111 -29.46 1.34 8.49
CA TYR A 111 -28.81 2.63 8.68
C TYR A 111 -28.93 3.03 10.16
N PHE A 112 -27.80 3.41 10.76
CA PHE A 112 -27.68 3.75 12.17
C PHE A 112 -26.97 5.10 12.25
N ASP A 113 -27.67 6.17 12.63
CA ASP A 113 -27.03 7.48 12.81
C ASP A 113 -26.10 7.50 14.04
N ASP A 114 -25.41 8.63 14.26
CA ASP A 114 -24.43 8.78 15.35
C ASP A 114 -25.04 8.55 16.76
N GLN A 115 -26.38 8.59 16.90
CA GLN A 115 -27.08 8.34 18.18
C GLN A 115 -27.07 6.85 18.56
N PHE A 116 -26.97 5.95 17.59
CA PHE A 116 -26.95 4.49 17.82
C PHE A 116 -25.58 3.97 18.27
N ARG A 117 -24.53 4.81 18.34
CA ARG A 117 -23.23 4.32 18.81
C ARG A 117 -23.30 3.98 20.31
N PRO A 118 -22.87 2.77 20.74
CA PRO A 118 -22.93 2.33 22.14
C PRO A 118 -22.23 3.24 23.16
N VAL A 119 -21.30 4.09 22.69
CA VAL A 119 -20.76 5.22 23.44
C VAL A 119 -20.88 6.46 22.54
N PRO A 120 -21.72 7.47 22.90
CA PRO A 120 -21.93 8.64 22.06
C PRO A 120 -20.67 9.52 21.99
N LEU A 121 -20.42 10.10 20.81
CA LEU A 121 -19.37 11.11 20.67
C LEU A 121 -19.84 12.44 21.25
N ARG A 122 -18.92 13.16 21.89
CA ARG A 122 -18.96 14.63 21.91
C ARG A 122 -17.83 15.19 21.06
N MET A 123 -18.18 15.60 19.83
CA MET A 123 -17.23 16.28 18.96
C MET A 123 -16.94 17.70 19.49
N SER A 124 -15.73 18.20 19.25
CA SER A 124 -15.36 19.59 19.59
C SER A 124 -14.20 20.03 18.70
N PHE A 125 -14.37 21.15 18.01
CA PHE A 125 -13.37 21.70 17.08
C PHE A 125 -12.59 22.84 17.73
N TYR A 126 -11.27 22.85 17.56
CA TYR A 126 -10.39 23.85 18.16
C TYR A 126 -9.50 24.46 17.07
N GLY A 127 -9.89 25.64 16.58
CA GLY A 127 -9.15 26.37 15.55
C GLY A 127 -7.91 27.04 16.11
N VAL A 128 -6.74 26.44 15.90
CA VAL A 128 -5.46 26.97 16.38
C VAL A 128 -4.89 27.99 15.40
N ARG A 129 -4.82 29.26 15.83
CA ARG A 129 -4.20 30.35 15.09
C ARG A 129 -2.74 30.56 15.54
N GLY A 130 -1.88 30.93 14.60
CA GLY A 130 -0.49 31.31 14.85
C GLY A 130 0.09 31.99 13.62
N SER A 131 1.01 32.94 13.81
CA SER A 131 1.62 33.70 12.71
C SER A 131 2.53 32.85 11.81
N ASN A 132 3.26 31.90 12.42
CA ASN A 132 4.19 31.00 11.74
C ASN A 132 3.93 29.54 12.17
N CYS A 133 4.25 28.57 11.29
CA CYS A 133 4.07 27.13 11.55
C CYS A 133 4.65 26.65 12.91
N ARG A 134 5.81 27.17 13.33
CA ARG A 134 6.41 26.84 14.64
C ARG A 134 5.58 27.36 15.83
N VAL A 135 5.01 28.56 15.73
CA VAL A 135 4.14 29.15 16.74
C VAL A 135 2.77 28.47 16.72
N GLN A 136 2.23 28.16 15.55
CA GLN A 136 0.99 27.40 15.41
C GLN A 136 1.10 26.01 16.04
N LYS A 137 2.23 25.29 15.84
CA LYS A 137 2.50 24.01 16.52
C LYS A 137 2.62 24.17 18.03
N ALA A 138 3.28 25.21 18.53
CA ALA A 138 3.35 25.49 19.98
C ALA A 138 1.96 25.76 20.57
N ASN A 139 1.15 26.60 19.91
CA ASN A 139 -0.23 26.90 20.31
C ASN A 139 -1.13 25.67 20.23
N MET A 140 -0.91 24.78 19.25
CA MET A 140 -1.65 23.52 19.10
C MET A 140 -1.32 22.55 20.22
N ASN A 141 -0.06 22.45 20.61
CA ASN A 141 0.38 21.63 21.74
C ASN A 141 -0.19 22.17 23.07
N ALA A 142 -0.17 23.49 23.28
CA ALA A 142 -0.76 24.13 24.45
C ALA A 142 -2.28 23.90 24.54
N ALA A 143 -3.00 24.13 23.43
CA ALA A 143 -4.44 23.87 23.35
C ALA A 143 -4.76 22.39 23.58
N CYS A 144 -4.04 21.48 22.94
CA CYS A 144 -4.23 20.04 23.12
C CYS A 144 -3.99 19.62 24.59
N TYR A 145 -2.93 20.14 25.23
CA TYR A 145 -2.62 19.88 26.64
C TYR A 145 -3.72 20.35 27.58
N GLU A 146 -4.24 21.57 27.42
CA GLU A 146 -5.37 22.05 28.23
C GLU A 146 -6.64 21.22 28.04
N LEU A 147 -6.95 20.84 26.81
CA LEU A 147 -8.17 20.09 26.48
C LEU A 147 -8.07 18.64 26.95
N PHE A 148 -6.88 18.06 26.88
CA PHE A 148 -6.55 16.79 27.52
C PHE A 148 -6.73 16.90 29.04
N LEU A 149 -6.15 17.90 29.72
CA LEU A 149 -6.37 18.13 31.16
C LEU A 149 -7.86 18.30 31.51
N LYS A 150 -8.63 19.01 30.69
CA LYS A 150 -10.09 19.21 30.86
C LYS A 150 -10.90 17.92 30.61
N ARG A 151 -10.44 17.03 29.72
CA ARG A 151 -11.08 15.73 29.44
C ARG A 151 -10.62 14.59 30.36
N VAL A 152 -9.40 14.62 30.87
CA VAL A 152 -8.93 13.72 31.96
C VAL A 152 -9.69 13.98 33.24
N LYS A 153 -10.08 15.24 33.50
CA LYS A 153 -11.05 15.60 34.54
C LYS A 153 -12.52 15.20 34.19
N ARG A 154 -12.82 14.56 33.03
CA ARG A 154 -14.19 14.34 32.44
C ARG A 154 -14.44 13.06 31.54
N GLY A 155 -14.18 13.06 30.20
CA GLY A 155 -14.18 11.92 29.21
C GLY A 155 -15.10 11.95 27.91
N GLU A 156 -14.59 11.83 26.64
CA GLU A 156 -15.35 12.04 25.32
C GLU A 156 -14.68 11.45 23.97
N GLN A 157 -15.24 10.53 23.08
CA GLN A 157 -14.62 9.96 21.78
C GLN A 157 -15.45 9.20 20.63
N SER A 158 -15.05 9.23 19.29
CA SER A 158 -15.42 8.29 18.12
C SER A 158 -16.39 8.66 16.88
N ASN A 159 -16.03 8.71 15.54
CA ASN A 159 -16.83 9.35 14.39
C ASN A 159 -17.06 8.64 12.96
N SER A 160 -17.68 9.35 11.95
CA SER A 160 -18.28 9.01 10.59
C SER A 160 -18.00 10.01 9.36
N ALA A 161 -18.72 9.96 8.17
CA ALA A 161 -18.74 10.88 6.94
C ALA A 161 -17.95 10.56 5.60
N LEU A 162 -18.01 9.34 5.03
CA LEU A 162 -16.84 8.81 4.28
C LEU A 162 -17.06 8.35 2.80
N SER A 163 -18.18 8.69 2.13
CA SER A 163 -18.60 8.04 0.86
C SER A 163 -18.74 8.86 -0.45
N GLU A 164 -17.78 9.71 -0.81
CA GLU A 164 -17.68 10.19 -2.21
C GLU A 164 -16.29 10.10 -2.85
N TYR A 165 -15.24 10.01 -2.04
CA TYR A 165 -13.89 10.46 -2.38
C TYR A 165 -13.05 9.48 -3.24
N LEU A 166 -13.66 8.56 -4.02
CA LEU A 166 -12.93 7.46 -4.72
C LEU A 166 -13.41 6.94 -6.03
N GLY A 167 -14.72 6.91 -6.27
CA GLY A 167 -15.17 6.74 -7.64
C GLY A 167 -14.34 7.68 -8.55
N ARG A 168 -13.94 8.84 -7.98
CA ARG A 168 -12.81 9.67 -8.41
C ARG A 168 -11.44 8.98 -8.44
N VAL A 169 -10.82 8.68 -7.29
CA VAL A 169 -9.37 8.45 -7.21
C VAL A 169 -8.94 7.10 -7.80
N VAL A 170 -9.78 6.06 -7.68
CA VAL A 170 -9.63 4.78 -8.41
C VAL A 170 -9.35 4.96 -9.89
N ARG A 171 -10.09 5.87 -10.52
CA ARG A 171 -10.08 6.05 -11.97
C ARG A 171 -8.78 6.69 -12.42
N SER A 172 -8.22 7.57 -11.58
CA SER A 172 -6.88 8.11 -11.77
C SER A 172 -5.85 6.99 -11.77
N SER A 173 -5.85 6.18 -10.70
CA SER A 173 -4.87 5.09 -10.53
C SER A 173 -4.90 4.06 -11.67
N ALA A 174 -6.06 3.81 -12.29
CA ALA A 174 -6.17 2.85 -13.40
C ALA A 174 -5.48 3.34 -14.70
N LEU A 175 -5.57 4.63 -15.03
CA LEU A 175 -4.90 5.20 -16.20
C LEU A 175 -3.38 5.23 -16.01
N ASP A 176 -2.94 5.61 -14.81
CA ASP A 176 -1.52 5.61 -14.42
C ASP A 176 -0.91 4.19 -14.54
N LEU A 177 -1.67 3.15 -14.20
CA LEU A 177 -1.25 1.75 -14.31
C LEU A 177 -1.25 1.18 -15.74
N ASP A 178 -2.07 1.72 -16.66
CA ASP A 178 -2.14 1.30 -18.06
C ASP A 178 -0.99 1.90 -18.88
N ALA A 179 -0.76 3.21 -18.70
CA ALA A 179 0.38 3.94 -19.27
C ALA A 179 1.73 3.35 -18.85
N THR A 180 1.78 2.68 -17.70
CA THR A 180 2.99 2.03 -17.17
C THR A 180 3.10 0.54 -17.49
N GLU A 181 2.21 0.00 -18.32
CA GLU A 181 2.11 -1.41 -18.68
C GLU A 181 2.00 -2.35 -17.47
N MET A 182 1.47 -1.89 -16.34
CA MET A 182 1.15 -2.75 -15.18
C MET A 182 -0.23 -3.40 -15.35
N ILE A 183 -1.14 -2.73 -16.05
CA ILE A 183 -2.39 -3.29 -16.55
C ILE A 183 -2.55 -2.98 -18.05
N ARG A 184 -3.59 -3.53 -18.67
CA ARG A 184 -4.15 -3.12 -19.95
C ARG A 184 -5.61 -2.72 -19.73
N CYS A 185 -5.98 -1.51 -20.12
CA CYS A 185 -7.34 -0.97 -20.03
C CYS A 185 -8.01 -1.00 -21.40
N GLU A 186 -9.08 -1.79 -21.56
CA GLU A 186 -9.82 -1.81 -22.82
C GLU A 186 -10.76 -0.58 -22.91
N PRO A 187 -10.60 0.32 -23.92
CA PRO A 187 -11.27 1.63 -23.89
C PRO A 187 -12.79 1.59 -23.92
N GLN A 188 -13.37 0.56 -24.54
CA GLN A 188 -14.81 0.43 -24.78
C GLN A 188 -15.53 -0.27 -23.62
N THR A 189 -14.88 -1.27 -23.00
CA THR A 189 -15.46 -2.11 -21.94
C THR A 189 -14.99 -1.73 -20.54
N ARG A 190 -13.94 -0.89 -20.44
CA ARG A 190 -13.22 -0.49 -19.22
C ARG A 190 -12.69 -1.69 -18.41
N GLN A 191 -12.48 -2.83 -19.07
CA GLN A 191 -11.90 -4.01 -18.43
C GLN A 191 -10.40 -3.81 -18.20
N LEU A 192 -9.95 -4.16 -17.00
CA LEU A 192 -8.55 -4.04 -16.57
C LEU A 192 -7.90 -5.43 -16.50
N ALA A 193 -7.03 -5.76 -17.44
CA ALA A 193 -6.25 -6.99 -17.46
C ALA A 193 -4.84 -6.75 -16.85
N SER A 194 -4.39 -7.59 -15.91
CA SER A 194 -3.07 -7.42 -15.29
C SER A 194 -1.93 -8.00 -16.12
N THR A 195 -0.91 -7.18 -16.41
CA THR A 195 0.27 -7.65 -17.14
C THR A 195 1.18 -8.51 -16.25
N ASN A 196 2.27 -9.05 -16.82
CA ASN A 196 3.31 -9.67 -16.02
C ASN A 196 3.97 -8.63 -15.08
N CYS A 197 4.28 -7.43 -15.58
CA CYS A 197 4.93 -6.36 -14.82
C CYS A 197 4.10 -5.95 -13.57
N GLY A 198 2.80 -5.72 -13.73
CA GLY A 198 1.91 -5.37 -12.61
C GLY A 198 1.73 -6.51 -11.60
N ARG A 199 1.66 -7.77 -12.07
CA ARG A 199 1.62 -8.94 -11.18
C ARG A 199 2.90 -9.10 -10.37
N THR A 200 4.06 -8.93 -10.99
CA THR A 200 5.36 -9.00 -10.32
C THR A 200 5.55 -7.85 -9.33
N ALA A 201 5.13 -6.62 -9.67
CA ALA A 201 5.17 -5.48 -8.75
C ALA A 201 4.30 -5.69 -7.51
N SER A 202 3.07 -6.20 -7.71
CA SER A 202 2.15 -6.57 -6.62
C SER A 202 2.73 -7.67 -5.72
N LEU A 203 3.35 -8.70 -6.30
CA LEU A 203 3.93 -9.84 -5.58
C LEU A 203 5.11 -9.48 -4.65
N PHE A 204 5.77 -8.34 -4.87
CA PHE A 204 6.88 -7.87 -4.02
C PHE A 204 6.57 -6.53 -3.31
N TYR A 205 5.29 -6.14 -3.25
CA TYR A 205 4.79 -4.89 -2.66
C TYR A 205 5.48 -3.62 -3.19
N ILE A 206 5.89 -3.62 -4.45
CA ILE A 206 6.69 -2.55 -5.04
C ILE A 206 5.83 -1.32 -5.26
N ARG A 207 6.35 -0.13 -4.92
CA ARG A 207 5.64 1.13 -5.15
C ARG A 207 5.52 1.43 -6.63
N PHE A 208 4.37 1.96 -7.04
CA PHE A 208 4.07 2.34 -8.42
C PHE A 208 5.20 3.15 -9.06
N SER A 209 5.66 4.21 -8.40
CA SER A 209 6.76 5.06 -8.87
C SER A 209 8.08 4.31 -9.06
N THR A 210 8.39 3.34 -8.20
CA THR A 210 9.56 2.45 -8.38
C THR A 210 9.38 1.57 -9.61
N ALA A 211 8.24 0.87 -9.73
CA ALA A 211 7.99 -0.04 -10.85
C ALA A 211 7.84 0.68 -12.21
N ALA A 212 7.37 1.92 -12.21
CA ALA A 212 7.28 2.76 -13.40
C ALA A 212 8.67 3.15 -13.92
N MET A 213 9.55 3.64 -13.02
CA MET A 213 10.94 3.96 -13.34
C MET A 213 11.69 2.72 -13.85
N VAL A 214 11.46 1.55 -13.26
CA VAL A 214 12.11 0.29 -13.69
C VAL A 214 11.79 -0.07 -15.15
N ARG A 215 10.54 0.07 -15.61
CA ARG A 215 10.18 -0.19 -17.02
C ARG A 215 10.98 0.70 -17.97
N ASP A 216 11.06 2.00 -17.67
CA ASP A 216 11.67 2.99 -18.57
C ASP A 216 13.22 2.95 -18.58
N THR A 217 13.83 2.16 -17.68
CA THR A 217 15.30 2.15 -17.46
C THR A 217 15.96 0.78 -17.57
N LEU A 218 15.19 -0.32 -17.60
CA LEU A 218 15.72 -1.68 -17.49
C LEU A 218 15.61 -2.49 -18.79
N GLU A 219 16.74 -2.66 -19.47
CA GLU A 219 16.91 -3.44 -20.70
C GLU A 219 17.59 -4.80 -20.44
N LEU A 220 17.45 -5.77 -21.35
CA LEU A 220 18.14 -7.07 -21.27
C LEU A 220 19.69 -6.97 -21.27
N THR A 221 20.24 -5.86 -21.75
CA THR A 221 21.67 -5.55 -21.78
C THR A 221 22.18 -4.85 -20.50
N THR A 222 21.30 -4.66 -19.50
CA THR A 222 21.61 -3.90 -18.28
C THR A 222 22.72 -4.53 -17.47
N MET A 223 23.91 -3.92 -17.53
CA MET A 223 25.06 -4.31 -16.71
C MET A 223 24.84 -3.98 -15.22
N LEU A 224 25.50 -4.74 -14.33
CA LEU A 224 25.37 -4.62 -12.88
C LEU A 224 25.43 -3.18 -12.31
N PRO A 225 26.31 -2.25 -12.76
CA PRO A 225 26.29 -0.87 -12.27
C PRO A 225 24.98 -0.14 -12.54
N GLN A 226 24.35 -0.45 -13.67
CA GLN A 226 23.09 0.16 -14.09
C GLN A 226 21.91 -0.44 -13.30
N ILE A 227 21.94 -1.74 -12.98
CA ILE A 227 21.00 -2.38 -12.03
C ILE A 227 21.09 -1.71 -10.65
N PHE A 228 22.29 -1.39 -10.17
CA PHE A 228 22.46 -0.63 -8.93
C PHE A 228 21.87 0.78 -9.04
N CYS A 229 22.09 1.53 -10.12
CA CYS A 229 21.44 2.83 -10.31
C CYS A 229 19.91 2.74 -10.18
N VAL A 230 19.28 1.82 -10.92
CA VAL A 230 17.83 1.56 -10.90
C VAL A 230 17.35 1.18 -9.49
N LEU A 231 18.06 0.27 -8.79
CA LEU A 231 17.70 -0.14 -7.44
C LEU A 231 17.73 1.01 -6.42
N ASN A 232 18.74 1.88 -6.50
CA ASN A 232 18.95 2.94 -5.50
C ASN A 232 18.11 4.20 -5.78
N GLU A 233 17.59 4.35 -7.00
CA GLU A 233 16.57 5.35 -7.36
C GLU A 233 15.13 4.89 -7.03
N ALA A 234 14.97 3.70 -6.44
CA ALA A 234 13.66 3.23 -5.99
C ALA A 234 13.01 4.26 -5.06
N SER A 235 11.74 4.58 -5.35
CA SER A 235 10.98 5.60 -4.62
C SER A 235 10.90 5.31 -3.12
N ASP A 236 11.04 4.04 -2.74
CA ASP A 236 11.21 3.51 -1.39
C ASP A 236 12.23 4.28 -0.54
N PHE A 237 13.26 4.87 -1.16
CA PHE A 237 14.31 5.64 -0.50
C PHE A 237 14.14 7.17 -0.53
N VAL A 238 13.09 7.71 -1.15
CA VAL A 238 12.79 9.17 -1.22
C VAL A 238 12.54 9.80 0.16
N VAL A 239 12.25 8.98 1.18
CA VAL A 239 12.08 9.42 2.58
C VAL A 239 13.43 9.70 3.27
N MET A 240 14.53 9.18 2.73
CA MET A 240 15.86 9.34 3.29
C MET A 240 16.43 10.72 2.97
N ASN A 241 17.21 11.27 3.89
CA ASN A 241 17.88 12.56 3.75
C ASN A 241 19.39 12.41 3.94
N VAL A 242 20.19 13.17 3.19
CA VAL A 242 21.64 13.26 3.41
C VAL A 242 21.94 14.32 4.46
N ARG A 243 23.00 14.13 5.24
CA ARG A 243 23.40 15.00 6.36
C ARG A 243 24.90 15.30 6.26
N ASP A 244 25.28 16.55 6.49
CA ASP A 244 26.66 17.03 6.26
C ASP A 244 27.68 16.29 7.13
N GLU A 245 27.31 15.92 8.35
CA GLU A 245 28.14 15.19 9.31
C GLU A 245 28.51 13.76 8.88
N GLU A 246 27.80 13.20 7.89
CA GLU A 246 28.01 11.83 7.39
C GLU A 246 29.02 11.75 6.25
N GLY A 247 29.33 12.87 5.61
CA GLY A 247 30.08 12.91 4.34
C GLY A 247 31.48 12.30 4.43
N GLY A 248 32.17 12.44 5.57
CA GLY A 248 33.49 11.85 5.78
C GLY A 248 33.47 10.32 5.80
N GLU A 249 32.48 9.73 6.47
CA GLU A 249 32.30 8.27 6.53
C GLU A 249 31.81 7.72 5.18
N LEU A 250 30.84 8.40 4.55
CA LEU A 250 30.33 8.01 3.23
C LEU A 250 31.41 8.04 2.15
N ASN A 251 32.31 9.03 2.16
CA ASN A 251 33.42 9.10 1.20
C ASN A 251 34.49 8.02 1.45
N ASN A 252 34.78 7.67 2.70
CA ASN A 252 35.61 6.50 3.03
C ASN A 252 34.93 5.20 2.55
N LEU A 253 33.61 5.06 2.78
CA LEU A 253 32.85 3.89 2.35
C LEU A 253 32.89 3.74 0.82
N LYS A 254 32.70 4.83 0.08
CA LYS A 254 32.83 4.92 -1.38
C LYS A 254 34.20 4.47 -1.89
N GLY A 255 35.29 4.84 -1.21
CA GLY A 255 36.65 4.46 -1.59
C GLY A 255 37.04 3.02 -1.22
N SER A 256 36.57 2.53 -0.07
CA SER A 256 37.06 1.29 0.55
C SER A 256 36.17 0.06 0.26
N PHE A 257 34.85 0.24 0.11
CA PHE A 257 33.89 -0.88 0.05
C PHE A 257 33.06 -0.93 -1.24
N CYS A 258 32.86 0.19 -1.95
CA CYS A 258 32.11 0.19 -3.20
C CYS A 258 32.91 -0.44 -4.36
N ARG A 259 32.57 -1.68 -4.72
CA ARG A 259 33.17 -2.42 -5.86
C ARG A 259 32.51 -2.09 -7.19
N VAL A 260 31.25 -1.66 -7.18
CA VAL A 260 30.47 -1.26 -8.34
C VAL A 260 30.52 0.26 -8.45
N PRO A 261 30.96 0.84 -9.59
CA PRO A 261 31.12 2.29 -9.71
C PRO A 261 29.76 3.00 -9.64
N ILE A 262 29.67 3.99 -8.77
CA ILE A 262 28.49 4.87 -8.65
C ILE A 262 28.53 5.85 -9.84
N ARG A 263 27.70 5.60 -10.86
CA ARG A 263 27.76 6.28 -12.17
C ARG A 263 27.13 7.67 -12.24
N ARG A 264 26.40 8.12 -11.20
CA ARG A 264 25.80 9.47 -11.16
C ARG A 264 26.88 10.54 -10.93
N ALA A 265 26.62 11.75 -11.45
CA ALA A 265 27.49 12.91 -11.28
C ALA A 265 27.44 13.56 -9.87
N GLY A 266 26.60 13.05 -8.96
CA GLY A 266 26.49 13.52 -7.57
C GLY A 266 27.50 12.86 -6.63
N ASN A 267 27.88 13.56 -5.58
CA ASN A 267 28.65 12.97 -4.48
C ASN A 267 27.73 12.23 -3.50
N VAL A 268 28.30 11.29 -2.74
CA VAL A 268 27.56 10.46 -1.77
C VAL A 268 27.04 11.25 -0.57
N ASP A 269 27.61 12.44 -0.34
CA ASP A 269 27.28 13.42 0.70
C ASP A 269 26.20 14.45 0.26
N SER A 270 25.69 14.35 -0.97
CA SER A 270 24.74 15.34 -1.52
C SER A 270 23.58 14.74 -2.32
N ASP A 271 23.70 13.52 -2.84
CA ASP A 271 22.63 12.85 -3.61
C ASP A 271 22.14 11.57 -2.90
N VAL A 272 20.83 11.49 -2.63
CA VAL A 272 20.23 10.37 -1.86
C VAL A 272 20.46 9.01 -2.54
N PRO A 273 20.23 8.81 -3.86
CA PRO A 273 20.56 7.54 -4.52
C PRO A 273 22.04 7.19 -4.49
N ALA A 274 22.96 8.17 -4.45
CA ALA A 274 24.39 7.90 -4.32
C ALA A 274 24.74 7.41 -2.90
N ASN A 275 24.16 8.03 -1.87
CA ASN A 275 24.25 7.59 -0.47
C ASN A 275 23.70 6.16 -0.31
N VAL A 276 22.48 5.90 -0.80
CA VAL A 276 21.82 4.58 -0.77
C VAL A 276 22.68 3.51 -1.48
N ASN A 277 23.27 3.84 -2.63
CA ASN A 277 24.17 2.94 -3.35
C ASN A 277 25.41 2.58 -2.53
N ALA A 278 26.02 3.59 -1.90
CA ALA A 278 27.17 3.39 -1.02
C ALA A 278 26.79 2.49 0.17
N LEU A 279 25.74 2.83 0.92
CA LEU A 279 25.28 2.04 2.08
C LEU A 279 24.88 0.60 1.69
N LEU A 280 24.25 0.38 0.55
CA LEU A 280 23.92 -0.96 0.06
C LEU A 280 25.19 -1.79 -0.22
N GLN A 281 26.18 -1.21 -0.90
CA GLN A 281 27.47 -1.89 -1.15
C GLN A 281 28.27 -2.11 0.15
N GLY A 282 28.21 -1.17 1.09
CA GLY A 282 28.75 -1.32 2.44
C GLY A 282 28.11 -2.50 3.18
N TYR A 283 26.78 -2.59 3.18
CA TYR A 283 26.04 -3.70 3.78
C TYR A 283 26.44 -5.06 3.18
N ILE A 284 26.50 -5.17 1.85
CA ILE A 284 26.96 -6.40 1.15
C ILE A 284 28.40 -6.75 1.55
N SER A 285 29.26 -5.73 1.69
CA SER A 285 30.66 -5.87 2.13
C SER A 285 30.82 -6.08 3.64
N ARG A 286 29.72 -6.20 4.40
CA ARG A 286 29.68 -6.32 5.87
C ARG A 286 30.35 -5.15 6.61
N HIS A 287 30.38 -3.97 6.00
CA HIS A 287 30.76 -2.74 6.67
C HIS A 287 29.70 -2.36 7.72
N LEU A 288 30.16 -1.87 8.87
CA LEU A 288 29.33 -1.42 9.99
C LEU A 288 29.60 0.08 10.18
N PRO A 289 28.62 0.97 9.88
CA PRO A 289 28.80 2.40 10.08
C PRO A 289 29.04 2.74 11.54
N VAL A 290 29.99 3.63 11.78
CA VAL A 290 30.29 4.25 13.07
C VAL A 290 29.21 5.28 13.42
N CYS A 291 28.72 6.03 12.43
CA CYS A 291 27.62 6.96 12.65
C CYS A 291 26.27 6.22 12.81
N HIS A 292 25.58 6.49 13.92
CA HIS A 292 24.31 5.84 14.26
C HIS A 292 23.18 6.11 13.24
N SER A 293 23.16 7.28 12.60
CA SER A 293 22.19 7.61 11.55
C SER A 293 22.42 6.75 10.30
N LEU A 294 23.66 6.67 9.80
CA LEU A 294 24.04 5.78 8.70
C LEU A 294 23.76 4.30 9.01
N ALA A 295 23.96 3.86 10.25
CA ALA A 295 23.63 2.50 10.68
C ALA A 295 22.10 2.22 10.66
N SER A 296 21.29 3.24 10.95
CA SER A 296 19.81 3.16 10.85
C SER A 296 19.36 3.16 9.38
N ASP A 297 19.90 4.06 8.58
CA ASP A 297 19.62 4.21 7.15
C ASP A 297 20.03 2.94 6.36
N MET A 298 21.18 2.35 6.66
CA MET A 298 21.60 1.05 6.13
C MET A 298 20.62 -0.08 6.49
N ASN A 299 20.05 -0.07 7.70
CA ASN A 299 19.05 -1.06 8.10
C ASN A 299 17.71 -0.87 7.36
N PHE A 300 17.28 0.37 7.13
CA PHE A 300 16.10 0.67 6.31
C PHE A 300 16.29 0.22 4.85
N ILE A 301 17.47 0.47 4.28
CA ILE A 301 17.85 -0.04 2.95
C ILE A 301 17.78 -1.56 2.93
N ARG A 302 18.42 -2.25 3.88
CA ARG A 302 18.45 -3.72 3.99
C ARG A 302 17.06 -4.35 3.98
N GLN A 303 16.11 -3.79 4.73
CA GLN A 303 14.73 -4.30 4.80
C GLN A 303 13.97 -4.22 3.47
N ASN A 304 14.28 -3.22 2.64
CA ASN A 304 13.62 -3.00 1.35
C ASN A 304 14.37 -3.62 0.16
N ALA A 305 15.70 -3.71 0.24
CA ALA A 305 16.55 -4.21 -0.84
C ALA A 305 16.17 -5.64 -1.27
N GLY A 306 15.84 -6.55 -0.33
CA GLY A 306 15.49 -7.94 -0.66
C GLY A 306 14.30 -8.07 -1.61
N ARG A 307 13.21 -7.34 -1.35
CA ARG A 307 12.01 -7.34 -2.22
C ARG A 307 12.24 -6.59 -3.53
N LEU A 308 12.99 -5.49 -3.51
CA LEU A 308 13.33 -4.72 -4.71
C LEU A 308 14.24 -5.51 -5.67
N VAL A 309 15.30 -6.15 -5.17
CA VAL A 309 16.19 -7.02 -5.96
C VAL A 309 15.42 -8.21 -6.51
N ARG A 310 14.53 -8.83 -5.74
CA ARG A 310 13.71 -9.95 -6.24
C ARG A 310 12.73 -9.51 -7.34
N TYR A 311 12.16 -8.31 -7.24
CA TYR A 311 11.36 -7.71 -8.30
C TYR A 311 12.18 -7.51 -9.58
N LEU A 312 13.35 -6.86 -9.51
CA LEU A 312 14.24 -6.64 -10.66
C LEU A 312 14.63 -7.96 -11.34
N PHE A 313 14.99 -8.97 -10.56
CA PHE A 313 15.31 -10.31 -11.07
C PHE A 313 14.13 -10.95 -11.82
N GLU A 314 12.92 -10.84 -11.29
CA GLU A 314 11.71 -11.43 -11.90
C GLU A 314 11.23 -10.66 -13.14
N ILE A 315 11.59 -9.38 -13.31
CA ILE A 315 11.38 -8.64 -14.56
C ILE A 315 12.38 -9.10 -15.63
N LEU A 316 13.69 -9.12 -15.30
CA LEU A 316 14.74 -9.53 -16.25
C LEU A 316 14.62 -10.99 -16.70
N LEU A 317 14.12 -11.90 -15.86
CA LEU A 317 13.90 -13.30 -16.20
C LEU A 317 12.74 -13.52 -17.21
N ARG A 318 11.94 -12.48 -17.48
CA ARG A 318 10.68 -12.57 -18.23
C ARG A 318 10.59 -11.59 -19.42
N GLN A 319 11.66 -10.84 -19.68
CA GLN A 319 11.90 -10.10 -20.92
C GLN A 319 12.51 -11.05 -21.96
#